data_AF-A0A3L7JLM1-F1
#
_entry.id   AF-A0A3L7JLM1-F1
#
_cell.length_a   1.000
_cell.length_b   1.000
_cell.length_c   1.000
_cell.angle_alpha   90.00
_cell.angle_beta   90.00
_cell.angle_gamma   90.00
#
_symmetry.space_group_name_H-M   'P 1'
#
loop_
_entity.id
_entity.type
_entity.pdbx_description
1 polymer ?
#
loop_
_entity_poly.entity_id
_entity_poly.type
_entity_poly.pdbx_seq_one_letter_code
_entity_poly.pdbx_strand_id
1 'polypeptide(L)'
;MVIKWKFLITYNQTLNLPGGRELNKFISTLTIILIVITTFGCSNGAYSYDKAVKRGDVVYQSKVDNLDRFEQFLINLSDKKKDKIRVTEYTLEGDPIYHDLQFDGKVIRYIYDNSNDEYGGNDKGIKRDLCTGIIKKENEQGYVEFIISGCSNENDRILLRVEKDALKDN
;
A
#
# COMPACT_ATOMS: atom_id res chain seq x y z
N MET A 1 91.64 -26.80 24.04
CA MET A 1 90.98 -25.55 24.43
C MET A 1 89.46 -25.76 24.35
N VAL A 2 88.82 -25.69 25.53
CA VAL A 2 87.39 -25.71 25.89
C VAL A 2 86.36 -26.29 24.90
N ILE A 3 85.78 -27.41 25.34
CA ILE A 3 84.53 -28.04 24.90
C ILE A 3 83.33 -27.12 25.16
N LYS A 4 82.41 -26.96 24.20
CA LYS A 4 80.97 -26.78 24.50
C LYS A 4 80.09 -27.38 23.39
N TRP A 5 79.38 -28.45 23.77
CA TRP A 5 78.32 -29.10 23.02
C TRP A 5 77.06 -28.22 23.03
N LYS A 6 76.41 -28.05 21.88
CA LYS A 6 75.13 -27.33 21.76
C LYS A 6 73.98 -28.25 22.17
N PHE A 7 73.19 -27.76 23.12
CA PHE A 7 71.94 -28.34 23.60
C PHE A 7 70.78 -28.06 22.62
N LEU A 8 69.89 -29.06 22.56
CA LEU A 8 68.47 -29.21 22.14
C LEU A 8 67.65 -27.90 21.97
N ILE A 9 66.63 -27.83 21.10
CA ILE A 9 65.24 -28.28 21.36
C ILE A 9 64.42 -28.36 20.04
N THR A 10 63.47 -29.31 20.09
CA THR A 10 62.43 -29.81 19.17
C THR A 10 61.76 -28.90 18.14
N TYR A 11 61.58 -29.45 16.94
CA TYR A 11 60.68 -28.98 15.87
C TYR A 11 59.24 -29.46 16.16
N ASN A 12 58.26 -28.55 16.10
CA ASN A 12 56.84 -28.83 16.33
C ASN A 12 56.15 -29.28 15.03
N GLN A 13 55.18 -30.19 15.16
CA GLN A 13 54.47 -30.86 14.05
C GLN A 13 53.38 -30.00 13.34
N THR A 14 53.39 -30.09 12.01
CA THR A 14 52.28 -30.28 11.02
C THR A 14 51.06 -29.36 10.96
N LEU A 15 50.71 -28.96 9.73
CA LEU A 15 49.40 -29.30 9.10
C LEU A 15 49.45 -29.12 7.57
N ASN A 16 49.52 -30.24 6.84
CA ASN A 16 49.22 -30.31 5.40
C ASN A 16 47.72 -30.63 5.25
N LEU A 17 46.97 -29.78 4.55
CA LEU A 17 45.58 -30.05 4.16
C LEU A 17 45.52 -30.77 2.81
N PRO A 18 44.71 -31.84 2.66
CA PRO A 18 44.58 -32.55 1.39
C PRO A 18 43.46 -31.97 0.50
N GLY A 19 43.69 -31.96 -0.82
CA GLY A 19 42.62 -32.20 -1.80
C GLY A 19 41.88 -30.99 -2.38
N GLY A 20 42.50 -30.29 -3.34
CA GLY A 20 41.87 -29.21 -4.13
C GLY A 20 40.68 -29.63 -5.02
N ARG A 21 40.37 -30.93 -5.15
CA ARG A 21 39.26 -31.43 -6.00
C ARG A 21 37.91 -31.44 -5.27
N GLU A 22 37.90 -31.69 -3.97
CA GLU A 22 36.68 -31.66 -3.15
C GLU A 22 36.32 -30.23 -2.75
N LEU A 23 37.32 -29.35 -2.52
CA LEU A 23 37.11 -27.94 -2.24
C LEU A 23 36.36 -27.20 -3.37
N ASN A 24 36.67 -27.49 -4.63
CA ASN A 24 35.96 -26.90 -5.77
C ASN A 24 34.51 -27.38 -5.91
N LYS A 25 34.21 -28.63 -5.50
CA LYS A 25 32.83 -29.12 -5.44
C LYS A 25 32.06 -28.43 -4.33
N PHE A 26 32.66 -28.28 -3.14
CA PHE A 26 32.06 -27.55 -2.02
C PHE A 26 31.81 -26.08 -2.39
N ILE A 27 32.78 -25.40 -2.98
CA ILE A 27 32.64 -24.01 -3.48
C ILE A 27 31.55 -23.91 -4.55
N SER A 28 31.49 -24.86 -5.48
CA SER A 28 30.46 -24.93 -6.54
C SER A 28 29.06 -25.17 -5.98
N THR A 29 28.90 -26.08 -5.00
CA THR A 29 27.60 -26.26 -4.32
C THR A 29 27.20 -25.06 -3.47
N LEU A 30 28.15 -24.37 -2.84
CA LEU A 30 27.88 -23.17 -2.03
C LEU A 30 27.42 -21.99 -2.88
N THR A 31 27.96 -21.85 -4.10
CA THR A 31 27.55 -20.81 -5.06
C THR A 31 26.16 -21.06 -5.62
N ILE A 32 25.79 -22.32 -5.88
CA ILE A 32 24.44 -22.69 -6.34
C ILE A 32 23.38 -22.40 -5.26
N ILE A 33 23.68 -22.66 -3.98
CA ILE A 33 22.76 -22.39 -2.86
C ILE A 33 22.56 -20.87 -2.67
N LEU A 34 23.59 -20.05 -2.87
CA LEU A 34 23.50 -18.59 -2.74
C LEU A 34 22.61 -17.95 -3.82
N ILE A 35 22.55 -18.53 -5.03
CA ILE A 35 21.71 -18.05 -6.14
C ILE A 35 20.22 -18.39 -5.92
N VAL A 36 19.90 -19.48 -5.22
CA VAL A 36 18.51 -19.87 -4.95
C VAL A 36 17.85 -18.96 -3.90
N ILE A 37 18.63 -18.35 -3.00
CA ILE A 37 18.12 -17.48 -1.93
C ILE A 37 17.74 -16.08 -2.45
N THR A 38 18.28 -15.64 -3.59
CA THR A 38 18.06 -14.28 -4.10
C THR A 38 16.80 -14.09 -4.93
N THR A 39 15.97 -15.12 -5.14
CA THR A 39 14.79 -15.03 -6.04
C THR A 39 13.43 -14.99 -5.35
N PHE A 40 13.34 -14.94 -4.03
CA PHE A 40 12.08 -14.61 -3.33
C PHE A 40 11.87 -13.09 -3.26
N GLY A 41 11.77 -12.46 -4.43
CA GLY A 41 11.25 -11.10 -4.53
C GLY A 41 9.74 -11.13 -4.45
N CYS A 42 9.16 -10.79 -3.29
CA CYS A 42 7.74 -10.44 -3.23
C CYS A 42 7.53 -9.19 -4.09
N SER A 43 7.03 -9.37 -5.30
CA SER A 43 6.37 -8.31 -6.05
C SER A 43 5.10 -7.94 -5.29
N ASN A 44 5.23 -7.06 -4.30
CA ASN A 44 4.08 -6.31 -3.80
C ASN A 44 3.75 -5.27 -4.88
N GLY A 45 3.16 -5.73 -5.99
CA GLY A 45 2.62 -4.85 -7.01
C GLY A 45 1.66 -3.84 -6.39
N ALA A 46 1.49 -2.70 -7.06
CA ALA A 46 0.56 -1.66 -6.66
C ALA A 46 -0.82 -2.26 -6.32
N TYR A 47 -1.51 -1.63 -5.38
CA TYR A 47 -2.82 -2.11 -4.94
C TYR A 47 -3.82 -1.99 -6.09
N SER A 48 -4.09 -3.11 -6.77
CA SER A 48 -4.86 -3.12 -8.02
C SER A 48 -6.36 -2.99 -7.81
N TYR A 49 -7.04 -2.53 -8.85
CA TYR A 49 -8.50 -2.36 -8.89
C TYR A 49 -9.25 -3.60 -8.38
N ASP A 50 -8.99 -4.77 -8.96
CA ASP A 50 -9.63 -6.03 -8.55
C ASP A 50 -9.37 -6.39 -7.08
N LYS A 51 -8.20 -6.03 -6.57
CA LYS A 51 -7.82 -6.28 -5.17
C LYS A 51 -8.59 -5.35 -4.23
N ALA A 52 -8.79 -4.10 -4.63
CA ALA A 52 -9.62 -3.12 -3.93
C ALA A 52 -11.09 -3.59 -3.86
N VAL A 53 -11.66 -4.00 -5.00
CA VAL A 53 -13.03 -4.53 -5.06
C VAL A 53 -13.19 -5.75 -4.15
N LYS A 54 -12.29 -6.73 -4.25
CA LYS A 54 -12.33 -7.96 -3.43
C LYS A 54 -12.17 -7.71 -1.93
N ARG A 55 -11.53 -6.62 -1.53
CA ARG A 55 -11.37 -6.24 -0.12
C ARG A 55 -12.54 -5.43 0.43
N GLY A 56 -13.47 -5.01 -0.43
CA GLY A 56 -14.66 -4.25 -0.03
C GLY A 56 -14.43 -2.73 0.03
N ASP A 57 -13.40 -2.21 -0.64
CA ASP A 57 -13.28 -0.77 -0.87
C ASP A 57 -14.41 -0.32 -1.80
N VAL A 58 -14.85 0.93 -1.67
CA VAL A 58 -15.66 1.59 -2.71
C VAL A 58 -14.68 2.00 -3.81
N VAL A 59 -14.79 1.43 -5.00
CA VAL A 59 -13.76 1.62 -6.04
C VAL A 59 -14.28 2.49 -7.16
N TYR A 60 -13.57 3.56 -7.50
CA TYR A 60 -13.96 4.54 -8.51
C TYR A 60 -12.89 4.70 -9.59
N GLN A 61 -13.30 4.66 -10.86
CA GLN A 61 -12.46 5.08 -11.99
C GLN A 61 -13.37 5.61 -13.12
N SER A 62 -13.94 4.71 -13.93
CA SER A 62 -14.98 5.01 -14.92
C SER A 62 -16.38 4.57 -14.47
N LYS A 63 -16.42 3.63 -13.53
CA LYS A 63 -17.62 3.13 -12.84
C LYS A 63 -17.33 3.07 -11.34
N VAL A 64 -18.37 2.83 -10.56
CA VAL A 64 -18.26 2.58 -9.12
C VAL A 64 -18.60 1.13 -8.81
N ASP A 65 -17.65 0.39 -8.22
CA ASP A 65 -17.90 -0.92 -7.61
C ASP A 65 -18.11 -0.76 -6.09
N ASN A 66 -18.90 -1.67 -5.50
CA ASN A 66 -19.34 -1.62 -4.09
C ASN A 66 -20.08 -0.32 -3.71
N LEU A 67 -20.90 0.21 -4.63
CA LEU A 67 -21.70 1.42 -4.40
C LEU A 67 -22.67 1.28 -3.22
N ASP A 68 -23.22 0.08 -3.01
CA ASP A 68 -24.07 -0.26 -1.86
C ASP A 68 -23.37 -0.02 -0.52
N ARG A 69 -22.05 -0.27 -0.45
CA ARG A 69 -21.26 0.01 0.74
C ARG A 69 -21.17 1.51 1.02
N PHE A 70 -21.08 2.33 -0.03
CA PHE A 70 -21.09 3.79 0.07
C PHE A 70 -22.47 4.31 0.50
N GLU A 71 -23.55 3.83 -0.12
CA GLU A 71 -24.93 4.16 0.27
C GLU A 71 -25.18 3.83 1.76
N GLN A 72 -24.73 2.66 2.22
CA GLN A 72 -24.83 2.28 3.61
C GLN A 72 -24.05 3.20 4.56
N PHE A 73 -22.89 3.72 4.10
CA PHE A 73 -22.13 4.72 4.86
C PHE A 73 -22.90 6.04 4.97
N LEU A 74 -23.55 6.50 3.89
CA LEU A 74 -24.40 7.71 3.92
C LEU A 74 -25.58 7.56 4.88
N ILE A 75 -26.22 6.40 4.91
CA ILE A 75 -27.28 6.08 5.88
C ILE A 75 -26.73 6.16 7.30
N ASN A 76 -25.59 5.50 7.57
CA ASN A 76 -24.96 5.54 8.89
C ASN A 76 -24.54 6.97 9.30
N LEU A 77 -24.11 7.80 8.35
CA LEU A 77 -23.78 9.21 8.56
C LEU A 77 -25.03 10.00 9.01
N SER A 78 -26.15 9.83 8.30
CA SER A 78 -27.45 10.44 8.65
C SER A 78 -27.94 10.01 10.04
N ASP A 79 -27.84 8.72 10.33
CA ASP A 79 -28.27 8.12 11.60
C ASP A 79 -27.29 8.36 12.77
N LYS A 80 -26.20 9.12 12.54
CA LYS A 80 -25.12 9.36 13.51
C LYS A 80 -24.49 8.08 14.05
N LYS A 81 -24.53 7.00 13.26
CA LYS A 81 -23.94 5.70 13.57
C LYS A 81 -22.49 5.67 13.09
N LYS A 82 -21.58 5.28 13.98
CA LYS A 82 -20.16 5.13 13.66
C LYS A 82 -19.96 4.19 12.49
N ASP A 83 -19.18 4.61 11.51
CA ASP A 83 -18.85 3.81 10.34
C ASP A 83 -17.51 4.21 9.72
N LYS A 84 -16.92 3.34 8.90
CA LYS A 84 -15.72 3.63 8.14
C LYS A 84 -15.75 3.01 6.74
N ILE A 85 -15.31 3.76 5.75
CA ILE A 85 -15.10 3.29 4.39
C ILE A 85 -13.75 3.78 3.87
N ARG A 86 -13.26 3.10 2.84
CA ARG A 86 -12.22 3.60 1.95
C ARG A 86 -12.85 3.74 0.57
N VAL A 87 -12.74 4.93 -0.02
CA VAL A 87 -12.93 5.10 -1.46
C VAL A 87 -11.55 5.05 -2.10
N THR A 88 -11.36 4.13 -3.04
CA THR A 88 -10.11 3.97 -3.80
C THR A 88 -10.39 4.45 -5.22
N GLU A 89 -9.89 5.63 -5.55
CA GLU A 89 -9.89 6.18 -6.91
C GLU A 89 -8.65 5.69 -7.65
N TYR A 90 -8.75 5.45 -8.95
CA TYR A 90 -7.61 5.12 -9.80
C TYR A 90 -7.36 6.21 -10.83
N THR A 91 -6.10 6.61 -11.00
CA THR A 91 -5.67 7.47 -12.11
C THR A 91 -5.88 6.76 -13.46
N LEU A 92 -5.64 7.47 -14.56
CA LEU A 92 -5.71 6.89 -15.90
C LEU A 92 -4.64 5.80 -16.11
N GLU A 93 -3.49 5.95 -15.46
CA GLU A 93 -2.36 5.03 -15.45
C GLU A 93 -2.60 3.82 -14.53
N GLY A 94 -3.58 3.93 -13.62
CA GLY A 94 -3.97 2.87 -12.70
C GLY A 94 -3.31 2.96 -11.31
N ASP A 95 -2.81 4.14 -10.94
CA ASP A 95 -2.31 4.37 -9.59
C ASP A 95 -3.46 4.67 -8.62
N PRO A 96 -3.46 4.06 -7.43
CA PRO A 96 -4.53 4.29 -6.46
C PRO A 96 -4.33 5.60 -5.70
N ILE A 97 -5.44 6.33 -5.53
CA ILE A 97 -5.61 7.45 -4.62
C ILE A 97 -6.64 7.03 -3.57
N TYR A 98 -6.29 7.16 -2.29
CA TYR A 98 -7.15 6.73 -1.20
C TYR A 98 -7.85 7.90 -0.52
N HIS A 99 -9.14 7.70 -0.26
CA HIS A 99 -10.00 8.55 0.54
C HIS A 99 -10.55 7.71 1.71
N ASP A 100 -9.88 7.75 2.86
CA ASP A 100 -10.37 7.08 4.06
C ASP A 100 -11.32 8.00 4.83
N LEU A 101 -12.54 7.52 5.07
CA LEU A 101 -13.54 8.23 5.84
C LEU A 101 -13.84 7.42 7.09
N GLN A 102 -13.58 7.99 8.26
CA GLN A 102 -13.95 7.42 9.54
C GLN A 102 -14.87 8.36 10.31
N PHE A 103 -16.16 8.03 10.31
CA PHE A 103 -17.17 8.78 11.04
C PHE A 103 -17.33 8.25 12.45
N ASP A 104 -17.23 9.13 13.45
CA ASP A 104 -17.32 8.77 14.87
C ASP A 104 -18.68 9.05 15.52
N GLY A 105 -19.68 9.40 14.71
CA GLY A 105 -21.01 9.83 15.15
C GLY A 105 -21.15 11.35 15.26
N LYS A 106 -20.06 12.11 15.08
CA LYS A 106 -20.07 13.57 15.08
C LYS A 106 -19.31 14.17 13.91
N VAL A 107 -18.08 13.72 13.67
CA VAL A 107 -17.20 14.23 12.61
C VAL A 107 -16.60 13.09 11.80
N ILE A 108 -16.21 13.38 10.57
CA ILE A 108 -15.50 12.47 9.68
C ILE A 108 -14.01 12.79 9.79
N ARG A 109 -13.23 11.86 10.34
CA ARG A 109 -11.77 11.86 10.17
C ARG A 109 -11.48 11.43 8.74
N TYR A 110 -10.99 12.36 7.94
CA TYR A 110 -10.72 12.18 6.53
C TYR A 110 -9.21 12.07 6.29
N ILE A 111 -8.80 11.08 5.50
CA ILE A 111 -7.41 10.94 5.04
C ILE A 111 -7.43 10.87 3.51
N TYR A 112 -6.73 11.80 2.88
CA TYR A 112 -6.43 11.79 1.46
C TYR A 112 -4.98 11.31 1.28
N ASP A 113 -4.78 10.27 0.48
CA ASP A 113 -3.46 9.69 0.23
C ASP A 113 -3.26 9.42 -1.26
N ASN A 114 -2.51 10.29 -1.92
CA ASN A 114 -2.03 10.12 -3.30
C ASN A 114 -0.52 9.80 -3.34
N SER A 115 0.05 9.24 -2.26
CA SER A 115 1.49 8.91 -2.22
C SER A 115 1.91 7.88 -3.28
N ASN A 116 0.95 7.06 -3.74
CA ASN A 116 1.16 6.04 -4.76
C ASN A 116 1.00 6.55 -6.20
N ASP A 117 0.48 7.76 -6.42
CA ASP A 117 0.33 8.36 -7.76
C ASP A 117 1.69 8.76 -8.31
N GLU A 118 2.27 7.99 -9.24
CA GLU A 118 3.61 8.23 -9.78
C GLU A 118 3.75 9.63 -10.39
N TYR A 119 2.67 10.17 -10.94
CA TYR A 119 2.62 11.44 -11.66
C TYR A 119 2.02 12.60 -10.86
N GLY A 120 1.65 12.38 -9.59
CA GLY A 120 1.01 13.37 -8.71
C GLY A 120 1.86 14.56 -8.28
N GLY A 121 3.04 14.77 -8.88
CA GLY A 121 3.86 15.97 -8.67
C GLY A 121 4.31 16.23 -7.21
N ASN A 122 4.39 17.52 -6.85
CA ASN A 122 4.89 17.96 -5.54
C ASN A 122 3.82 17.90 -4.43
N ASP A 123 2.55 17.72 -4.78
CA ASP A 123 1.44 17.65 -3.83
C ASP A 123 1.10 16.23 -3.40
N LYS A 124 1.89 15.24 -3.83
CA LYS A 124 1.89 13.86 -3.33
C LYS A 124 2.06 13.81 -1.83
N GLY A 125 1.28 12.93 -1.21
CA GLY A 125 1.47 12.55 0.17
C GLY A 125 0.16 12.28 0.88
N ILE A 126 0.25 12.24 2.20
CA ILE A 126 -0.88 11.96 3.08
C ILE A 126 -1.33 13.25 3.73
N LYS A 127 -2.58 13.63 3.49
CA LYS A 127 -3.23 14.78 4.10
C LYS A 127 -4.39 14.31 4.98
N ARG A 128 -4.57 14.99 6.11
CA ARG A 128 -5.57 14.60 7.11
C ARG A 128 -6.45 15.81 7.42
N ASP A 129 -7.74 15.55 7.54
CA ASP A 129 -8.70 16.59 7.89
C ASP A 129 -9.83 16.07 8.79
N LEU A 130 -10.56 17.01 9.38
CA LEU A 130 -11.82 16.80 10.06
C LEU A 130 -12.91 17.49 9.25
N CYS A 131 -13.80 16.68 8.69
CA CYS A 131 -14.91 17.12 7.86
C CYS A 131 -16.24 16.86 8.57
N THR A 132 -17.27 17.62 8.20
CA THR A 132 -18.58 17.56 8.89
C THR A 132 -19.64 16.80 8.11
N GLY A 133 -19.47 16.60 6.81
CA GLY A 133 -20.43 15.84 6.02
C GLY A 133 -20.04 15.62 4.57
N ILE A 134 -20.98 15.06 3.81
CA ILE A 134 -20.86 14.81 2.38
C ILE A 134 -22.03 15.54 1.68
N ILE A 135 -21.71 16.35 0.68
CA ILE A 135 -22.70 17.03 -0.17
C ILE A 135 -22.96 16.19 -1.40
N LYS A 136 -24.24 16.08 -1.77
CA LYS A 136 -24.71 15.49 -3.04
C LYS A 136 -25.00 16.63 -4.02
N LYS A 137 -24.39 16.61 -5.20
CA LYS A 137 -24.64 17.59 -6.28
C LYS A 137 -25.03 16.87 -7.56
N GLU A 138 -26.22 17.16 -8.06
CA GLU A 138 -26.68 16.64 -9.35
C GLU A 138 -26.27 17.60 -10.48
N ASN A 139 -25.90 17.07 -11.64
CA ASN A 139 -25.62 17.86 -12.83
C ASN A 139 -26.69 17.63 -13.92
N GLU A 140 -26.72 18.52 -14.92
CA GLU A 140 -27.69 18.47 -16.03
C GLU A 140 -27.52 17.23 -16.93
N GLN A 141 -26.41 16.51 -16.82
CA GLN A 141 -26.07 15.33 -17.60
C GLN A 141 -26.54 14.03 -16.93
N GLY A 142 -27.29 14.11 -15.82
CA GLY A 142 -27.82 12.94 -15.13
C GLY A 142 -26.80 12.25 -14.21
N TYR A 143 -25.72 12.94 -13.84
CA TYR A 143 -24.77 12.43 -12.84
C TYR A 143 -24.95 13.08 -11.49
N VAL A 144 -24.56 12.33 -10.47
CA VAL A 144 -24.49 12.77 -9.08
C VAL A 144 -23.04 12.72 -8.62
N GLU A 145 -22.56 13.85 -8.10
CA GLU A 145 -21.27 13.98 -7.45
C GLU A 145 -21.44 13.96 -5.92
N PHE A 146 -20.65 13.14 -5.25
CA PHE A 146 -20.54 13.14 -3.80
C PHE A 146 -19.24 13.81 -3.39
N ILE A 147 -19.34 14.86 -2.58
CA ILE A 147 -18.23 15.75 -2.24
C ILE A 147 -18.04 15.75 -0.72
N ILE A 148 -16.85 15.39 -0.23
CA ILE A 148 -16.52 15.56 1.19
C ILE A 148 -16.44 17.06 1.49
N SER A 149 -17.09 17.51 2.57
CA SER A 149 -17.37 18.92 2.80
C SER A 149 -17.26 19.37 4.25
N GLY A 150 -17.12 20.69 4.43
CA GLY A 150 -16.98 21.31 5.74
C GLY A 150 -15.74 20.83 6.48
N CYS A 151 -14.65 20.70 5.73
CA CYS A 151 -13.33 20.30 6.19
C CYS A 151 -12.57 21.50 6.80
N SER A 152 -11.64 21.24 7.71
CA SER A 152 -10.99 22.30 8.52
C SER A 152 -9.79 22.94 7.82
N ASN A 153 -9.06 22.18 6.98
CA ASN A 153 -7.79 22.62 6.40
C ASN A 153 -7.75 22.55 4.86
N GLU A 154 -8.63 21.75 4.25
CA GLU A 154 -8.70 21.57 2.81
C GLU A 154 -10.01 22.03 2.19
N ASN A 155 -9.95 22.30 0.89
CA ASN A 155 -11.12 22.49 0.07
C ASN A 155 -11.87 21.16 -0.10
N ASP A 156 -13.18 21.28 -0.25
CA ASP A 156 -14.07 20.18 -0.61
C ASP A 156 -13.53 19.36 -1.80
N ARG A 157 -13.56 18.03 -1.68
CA ARG A 157 -13.06 17.09 -2.71
C ARG A 157 -14.17 16.16 -3.18
N ILE A 158 -14.17 15.84 -4.48
CA ILE A 158 -15.05 14.80 -5.01
C ILE A 158 -14.55 13.44 -4.50
N LEU A 159 -15.47 12.62 -3.99
CA LEU A 159 -15.21 11.24 -3.58
C LEU A 159 -15.50 10.27 -4.72
N LEU A 160 -16.64 10.45 -5.39
CA LEU A 160 -17.05 9.66 -6.55
C LEU A 160 -18.16 10.36 -7.33
N ARG A 161 -18.29 9.98 -8.59
CA ARG A 161 -19.39 10.38 -9.49
C ARG A 161 -20.13 9.13 -9.96
N VAL A 162 -21.46 9.16 -9.93
CA VAL A 162 -22.33 8.06 -10.38
C VAL A 162 -23.43 8.59 -11.28
N GLU A 163 -23.92 7.74 -12.19
CA GLU A 163 -25.16 8.01 -12.93
C GLU A 163 -26.34 7.99 -11.95
N LYS A 164 -27.31 8.89 -12.14
CA LYS A 164 -28.41 9.09 -11.20
C LYS A 164 -29.31 7.86 -11.07
N ASP A 165 -29.50 7.12 -12.15
CA ASP A 165 -30.26 5.87 -12.22
C ASP A 165 -29.53 4.67 -11.58
N ALA A 166 -28.22 4.77 -11.35
CA ALA A 166 -27.45 3.76 -10.62
C ALA A 166 -27.65 3.84 -9.10
N LEU A 167 -28.13 4.98 -8.59
CA LEU A 167 -28.46 5.15 -7.18
C LEU A 167 -29.82 4.49 -6.89
N LYS A 168 -29.92 3.77 -5.78
CA LYS A 168 -31.24 3.32 -5.32
C LYS A 168 -32.04 4.53 -4.87
N ASP A 169 -33.26 4.67 -5.36
CA ASP A 169 -34.23 5.62 -4.83
C ASP A 169 -34.41 5.30 -3.33
N ASN A 170 -33.84 6.14 -2.46
CA ASN A 170 -34.04 6.09 -1.01
C ASN A 170 -35.13 7.07 -0.61
#